data_AF-A0A6P1C619-F1
#
_entry.id   AF-A0A6P1C619-F1
#
_cell.length_a   1.000
_cell.length_b   1.000
_cell.length_c   1.000
_cell.angle_alpha   90.00
_cell.angle_beta   90.00
_cell.angle_gamma   90.00
#
_symmetry.space_group_name_H-M   'P 1'
#
loop_
_entity.id
_entity.type
_entity.pdbx_description
1 polymer ?
#
loop_
_entity_poly.entity_id
_entity_poly.type
_entity_poly.pdbx_seq_one_letter_code
_entity_poly.pdbx_strand_id
1 'polypeptide(L)'
;MKYLCQVWFDGTRLDLMTKEEKHKLDSDSLGYDRDLMQSGNMIHAEALQSPKSAVTVRVRNGETAVTDGPFIETKEYLGGFILIEAKDLNDAIRIAAGIPLAKLGAIEVRPIYNFGPDV
;
A
#
# COMPACT_ATOMS: atom_id res chain seq x y z
N MET A 1 -12.56 11.11 -7.19
CA MET A 1 -12.29 11.08 -5.75
C MET A 1 -11.00 10.32 -5.48
N LYS A 2 -10.26 10.71 -4.44
CA LYS A 2 -8.99 10.06 -4.08
C LYS A 2 -9.19 8.91 -3.10
N TYR A 3 -8.49 7.81 -3.34
CA TYR A 3 -8.50 6.63 -2.47
C TYR A 3 -7.07 6.15 -2.23
N LEU A 4 -6.80 5.72 -0.99
CA LEU A 4 -5.59 5.00 -0.64
C LEU A 4 -5.89 3.50 -0.70
N CYS A 5 -5.18 2.79 -1.57
CA CYS A 5 -5.12 1.34 -1.61
C CYS A 5 -3.90 0.89 -0.81
N GLN A 6 -4.10 0.42 0.42
CA GLN A 6 -3.02 -0.11 1.25
C GLN A 6 -2.78 -1.57 0.93
N VAL A 7 -1.52 -1.93 0.74
CA VAL A 7 -1.13 -3.30 0.41
C VAL A 7 -0.70 -4.02 1.69
N TRP A 8 -1.48 -5.00 2.11
CA TRP A 8 -1.23 -5.82 3.29
C TRP A 8 -0.90 -7.24 2.88
N PHE A 9 0.18 -7.82 3.41
CA PHE A 9 0.49 -9.23 3.19
C PHE A 9 1.37 -9.79 4.30
N ASP A 10 1.37 -11.13 4.41
CA ASP A 10 2.29 -11.87 5.25
C ASP A 10 3.65 -11.98 4.55
N GLY A 11 4.69 -11.37 5.12
CA GLY A 11 6.04 -11.40 4.53
C GLY A 11 6.62 -12.80 4.35
N THR A 12 6.17 -13.78 5.15
CA THR A 12 6.62 -15.17 5.00
C THR A 12 6.20 -15.75 3.64
N ARG A 13 5.08 -15.28 3.06
CA ARG A 13 4.67 -15.70 1.72
C ARG A 13 5.65 -15.23 0.66
N LEU A 14 6.14 -13.99 0.76
CA LEU A 14 7.19 -13.52 -0.15
C LEU A 14 8.49 -14.29 0.09
N ASP A 15 8.86 -14.59 1.33
CA ASP A 15 10.08 -15.34 1.63
C ASP A 15 10.09 -16.75 1.02
N LEU A 16 8.91 -17.37 0.92
CA LEU A 16 8.73 -18.70 0.33
C LEU A 16 8.71 -18.72 -1.21
N MET A 17 8.58 -17.56 -1.86
CA MET A 17 8.59 -17.47 -3.32
C MET A 17 10.01 -17.68 -3.87
N THR A 18 10.08 -18.41 -4.98
CA THR A 18 11.28 -18.51 -5.82
C THR A 18 11.67 -17.13 -6.37
N LYS A 19 12.91 -17.02 -6.85
CA LYS A 19 13.40 -15.78 -7.47
C LYS A 19 12.60 -15.41 -8.72
N GLU A 20 12.22 -16.41 -9.50
CA GLU A 20 11.42 -16.27 -10.72
C GLU A 20 10.02 -15.77 -10.40
N GLU A 21 9.38 -16.29 -9.36
CA GLU A 21 8.06 -15.83 -8.91
C GLU A 21 8.10 -14.40 -8.39
N LYS A 22 9.14 -14.02 -7.63
CA LYS A 22 9.34 -12.63 -7.17
C LYS A 22 9.53 -11.68 -8.35
N HIS A 23 10.42 -12.02 -9.28
CA HIS A 23 10.65 -11.21 -10.47
C HIS A 23 9.39 -11.06 -11.33
N LYS A 24 8.59 -12.13 -11.45
CA LYS A 24 7.30 -12.06 -12.13
C LYS A 24 6.34 -11.13 -11.41
N LEU A 25 6.23 -11.23 -10.09
CA LEU A 25 5.37 -10.37 -9.29
C LEU A 25 5.76 -8.89 -9.43
N ASP A 26 7.05 -8.59 -9.37
CA ASP A 26 7.58 -7.24 -9.56
C ASP A 26 7.24 -6.72 -10.97
N SER A 27 7.46 -7.53 -12.00
CA SER A 27 7.12 -7.19 -13.38
C SER A 27 5.63 -6.95 -13.58
N ASP A 28 4.77 -7.82 -13.03
CA ASP A 28 3.32 -7.69 -13.13
C ASP A 28 2.84 -6.42 -12.40
N SER A 29 3.40 -6.12 -11.23
CA SER A 29 3.06 -4.93 -10.43
C SER A 29 3.48 -3.64 -11.14
N LEU A 30 4.72 -3.58 -11.64
CA LEU A 30 5.20 -2.45 -12.44
C LEU A 30 4.41 -2.29 -13.75
N GLY A 31 3.94 -3.39 -14.33
CA GLY A 31 3.04 -3.36 -15.50
C GLY A 31 1.72 -2.69 -15.16
N TYR A 32 1.08 -3.12 -14.07
CA TYR A 32 -0.20 -2.57 -13.64
C TYR A 32 -0.10 -1.09 -13.24
N ASP A 33 0.97 -0.70 -12.54
CA ASP A 33 1.23 0.71 -12.19
C ASP A 33 1.38 1.59 -13.44
N ARG A 34 2.05 1.08 -14.49
CA ARG A 34 2.14 1.78 -15.79
C ARG A 34 0.77 1.97 -16.43
N ASP A 35 -0.07 0.95 -16.42
CA ASP A 35 -1.42 1.04 -16.98
C ASP A 35 -2.26 2.08 -16.24
N LEU A 36 -2.20 2.10 -14.90
CA LEU A 36 -2.92 3.07 -14.08
C LEU A 36 -2.38 4.50 -14.23
N MET A 37 -1.07 4.67 -14.42
CA MET A 37 -0.48 5.99 -14.74
C MET A 37 -0.98 6.48 -16.10
N GLN A 38 -0.98 5.62 -17.13
CA GLN A 38 -1.44 5.98 -18.47
C GLN A 38 -2.93 6.29 -18.52
N SER A 39 -3.75 5.61 -17.72
CA SER A 39 -5.19 5.88 -17.62
C SER A 39 -5.52 7.11 -16.76
N GLY A 40 -4.52 7.71 -16.09
CA GLY A 40 -4.71 8.82 -15.16
C GLY A 40 -5.34 8.42 -13.82
N ASN A 41 -5.42 7.12 -13.53
CA ASN A 41 -5.98 6.62 -12.27
C ASN A 41 -4.96 6.60 -11.13
N MET A 42 -3.67 6.51 -11.41
CA MET A 42 -2.63 6.52 -10.37
C MET A 42 -2.08 7.92 -10.14
N ILE A 43 -2.09 8.35 -8.88
CA ILE A 43 -1.45 9.58 -8.42
C ILE A 43 -0.02 9.28 -7.98
N HIS A 44 0.16 8.22 -7.17
CA HIS A 44 1.46 7.80 -6.64
C HIS A 44 1.41 6.37 -6.10
N ALA A 45 2.53 5.65 -6.10
CA ALA A 45 2.63 4.32 -5.55
C ALA A 45 4.05 4.07 -5.03
N GLU A 46 4.18 3.42 -3.88
CA GLU A 46 5.47 3.03 -3.32
C GLU A 46 5.37 1.68 -2.59
N ALA A 47 6.40 0.85 -2.78
CA ALA A 47 6.65 -0.31 -1.95
C ALA A 47 7.46 0.11 -0.72
N LEU A 48 7.12 -0.45 0.45
CA LEU A 48 7.81 -0.20 1.69
C LEU A 48 8.85 -1.29 1.97
N GLN A 49 9.92 -0.90 2.65
CA GLN A 49 10.90 -1.84 3.18
C GLN A 49 10.28 -2.71 4.28
N SER A 50 11.00 -3.77 4.67
CA SER A 50 10.59 -4.65 5.77
C SER A 50 10.20 -3.84 7.03
N PRO A 51 9.16 -4.27 7.78
CA PRO A 51 8.80 -3.63 9.05
C PRO A 51 9.94 -3.55 10.06
N LYS A 52 10.96 -4.41 9.94
CA LYS A 52 12.19 -4.37 10.76
C LYS A 52 13.00 -3.09 10.59
N SER A 53 12.82 -2.37 9.48
CA SER A 53 13.45 -1.06 9.22
C SER A 53 12.63 0.12 9.75
N ALA A 54 11.41 -0.12 10.22
CA ALA A 54 10.53 0.93 10.71
C ALA A 54 10.97 1.44 12.07
N VAL A 55 10.62 2.69 12.35
CA VAL A 55 10.72 3.32 13.66
C VAL A 55 9.37 3.99 13.93
N THR A 56 8.83 3.76 15.12
CA THR A 56 7.57 4.33 15.57
C THR A 56 7.82 5.49 16.53
N VAL A 57 7.26 6.65 16.22
CA VAL A 57 7.39 7.88 17.04
C VAL A 57 6.06 8.16 17.74
N ARG A 58 6.12 8.54 19.03
CA ARG A 58 4.97 8.97 19.84
C ARG A 58 5.32 10.23 20.61
N VAL A 59 4.46 11.24 20.55
CA VAL A 59 4.62 12.48 21.33
C VAL A 59 3.51 12.56 22.39
N ARG A 60 3.88 12.71 23.66
CA ARG A 60 2.95 12.88 24.79
C ARG A 60 3.51 13.89 25.77
N ASN A 61 2.67 14.83 26.22
CA ASN A 61 3.06 15.88 27.18
C ASN A 61 4.33 16.66 26.78
N GLY A 62 4.55 16.87 25.48
CA GLY A 62 5.74 17.55 24.95
C GLY A 62 7.00 16.67 24.86
N GLU A 63 6.94 15.41 25.26
CA GLU A 63 8.05 14.46 25.16
C GLU A 63 7.89 13.53 23.96
N THR A 64 9.00 13.29 23.25
CA THR A 64 9.07 12.40 22.09
C THR A 64 9.68 11.06 22.48
N ALA A 65 8.90 9.99 22.37
CA ALA A 65 9.33 8.61 22.51
C ALA A 65 9.51 7.98 21.12
N VAL A 66 10.60 7.24 20.94
CA VAL A 66 10.95 6.54 19.70
C VAL A 66 11.15 5.07 20.01
N THR A 67 10.48 4.18 19.27
CA THR A 67 10.58 2.73 19.43
C THR A 67 10.89 2.07 18.09
N ASP A 68 11.86 1.16 18.07
CA ASP A 68 12.17 0.37 16.87
C ASP A 68 10.98 -0.52 16.49
N GLY A 69 10.79 -0.70 15.18
CA GLY A 69 9.73 -1.52 14.61
C GLY A 69 8.45 -0.76 14.24
N PRO A 70 7.49 -1.48 13.62
CA PRO A 70 6.23 -0.91 13.17
C PRO A 70 5.32 -0.53 14.35
N PHE A 71 4.29 0.27 14.07
CA PHE A 71 3.33 0.67 15.11
C PHE A 71 2.60 -0.52 15.72
N ILE A 72 2.28 -1.53 14.90
CA ILE A 72 1.60 -2.75 15.30
C ILE A 72 2.41 -3.96 14.81
N GLU A 73 2.58 -4.94 15.68
CA GLU A 73 3.17 -6.23 15.34
C GLU A 73 2.06 -7.22 15.00
N THR A 74 1.87 -7.44 13.70
CA THR A 74 0.85 -8.34 13.15
C THR A 74 1.49 -9.35 12.21
N LYS A 75 0.78 -10.45 11.97
CA LYS A 75 1.20 -11.46 10.99
C LYS A 75 1.31 -10.87 9.58
N GLU A 76 0.36 -10.03 9.21
CA GLU A 76 0.38 -9.27 7.95
C GLU A 76 0.83 -7.84 8.23
N TYR A 77 1.65 -7.25 7.37
CA TYR A 77 2.13 -5.88 7.52
C TYR A 77 1.86 -5.04 6.28
N LEU A 78 1.89 -3.72 6.46
CA LEU A 78 1.76 -2.75 5.37
C LEU A 78 3.05 -2.78 4.54
N GLY A 79 2.99 -3.39 3.36
CA GLY A 79 4.15 -3.51 2.47
C GLY A 79 4.19 -2.48 1.36
N GLY A 80 3.17 -1.63 1.23
CA GLY A 80 3.10 -0.63 0.17
C GLY A 80 1.77 0.10 0.16
N PHE A 81 1.67 1.10 -0.70
CA PHE A 81 0.42 1.76 -0.98
C PHE A 81 0.35 2.25 -2.43
N ILE A 82 -0.87 2.43 -2.91
CA ILE A 82 -1.19 3.09 -4.17
C ILE A 82 -2.23 4.16 -3.88
N LEU A 83 -1.91 5.42 -4.15
CA LEU A 83 -2.84 6.54 -4.13
C LEU A 83 -3.45 6.70 -5.52
N ILE A 84 -4.76 6.55 -5.61
CA ILE A 84 -5.49 6.56 -6.88
C ILE A 84 -6.56 7.65 -6.92
N GLU A 85 -6.90 8.10 -8.13
CA GLU A 85 -8.11 8.83 -8.45
C GLU A 85 -9.11 7.85 -9.12
N ALA A 86 -10.33 7.77 -8.58
CA ALA A 86 -11.39 6.92 -9.10
C ALA A 86 -12.73 7.66 -9.10
N LYS A 87 -13.69 7.20 -9.91
CA LYS A 87 -15.01 7.84 -10.00
C LYS A 87 -15.77 7.77 -8.68
N ASP A 88 -15.78 6.58 -8.08
CA ASP A 88 -16.43 6.25 -6.83
C ASP A 88 -15.75 5.06 -6.15
N LEU A 89 -16.32 4.58 -5.03
CA LEU A 89 -15.75 3.46 -4.29
C LEU A 89 -15.78 2.15 -5.07
N ASN A 90 -16.78 1.94 -5.94
CA ASN A 90 -16.86 0.71 -6.75
C ASN A 90 -15.76 0.70 -7.81
N ASP A 91 -15.49 1.84 -8.45
CA ASP A 91 -14.38 1.99 -9.38
C ASP A 91 -13.03 1.81 -8.69
N ALA A 92 -12.87 2.35 -7.48
CA ALA A 92 -11.69 2.13 -6.65
C ALA A 92 -11.50 0.65 -6.27
N ILE A 93 -12.57 -0.07 -5.89
CA ILE A 93 -12.53 -1.50 -5.61
C ILE A 93 -12.13 -2.30 -6.86
N ARG A 94 -12.66 -1.93 -8.04
CA ARG A 94 -12.28 -2.57 -9.32
C ARG A 94 -10.80 -2.40 -9.62
N ILE A 95 -10.26 -1.19 -9.41
CA ILE A 95 -8.82 -0.92 -9.56
C ILE A 95 -8.02 -1.74 -8.54
N ALA A 96 -8.42 -1.72 -7.27
CA ALA A 96 -7.74 -2.46 -6.20
C ALA A 96 -7.69 -3.97 -6.46
N ALA A 97 -8.76 -4.55 -7.00
CA ALA A 97 -8.82 -5.97 -7.36
C ALA A 97 -7.85 -6.36 -8.49
N GLY A 98 -7.39 -5.39 -9.30
CA GLY A 98 -6.39 -5.61 -10.34
C GLY A 98 -4.94 -5.58 -9.85
N ILE A 99 -4.69 -5.05 -8.64
CA ILE A 99 -3.35 -4.98 -8.05
C ILE A 99 -2.82 -6.41 -7.84
N PRO A 100 -1.67 -6.80 -8.43
CA PRO A 100 -1.19 -8.19 -8.35
C PRO A 100 -1.04 -8.72 -6.92
N LEU A 101 -0.63 -7.87 -5.97
CA LEU A 101 -0.49 -8.22 -4.56
C LEU A 101 -1.81 -8.56 -3.85
N ALA A 102 -2.97 -8.22 -4.41
CA ALA A 102 -4.27 -8.66 -3.90
C ALA A 102 -4.42 -10.19 -3.88
N LYS A 103 -3.63 -10.92 -4.69
CA LYS A 103 -3.61 -12.40 -4.70
C LYS A 103 -2.77 -13.00 -3.58
N LEU A 104 -1.87 -12.22 -2.98
CA LEU A 104 -0.94 -12.69 -1.95
C LEU A 104 -1.34 -12.26 -0.53
N GLY A 105 -2.15 -11.21 -0.41
CA GLY A 105 -2.70 -10.73 0.84
C GLY A 105 -4.02 -9.99 0.60
N ALA A 106 -4.07 -8.72 1.02
CA ALA A 106 -5.27 -7.88 0.90
C ALA A 106 -4.92 -6.47 0.44
N ILE A 107 -5.88 -5.83 -0.22
CA ILE A 107 -5.85 -4.39 -0.50
C ILE A 107 -6.96 -3.74 0.32
N GLU A 108 -6.59 -2.88 1.27
CA GLU A 108 -7.57 -2.05 1.97
C GLU A 108 -7.78 -0.75 1.20
N VAL A 109 -9.00 -0.54 0.69
CA VAL A 109 -9.38 0.66 -0.07
C VAL A 109 -10.05 1.66 0.86
N ARG A 110 -9.44 2.83 1.04
CA ARG A 110 -9.96 3.87 1.92
C ARG A 110 -10.08 5.22 1.22
N PRO A 111 -11.23 5.91 1.26
CA PRO A 111 -11.34 7.27 0.77
C PRO A 111 -10.37 8.21 1.51
N ILE A 112 -9.73 9.12 0.79
CA ILE A 112 -8.95 10.20 1.41
C ILE A 112 -9.92 11.26 1.94
N TYR A 113 -9.72 11.66 3.18
CA TYR A 113 -10.39 12.84 3.73
C TYR A 113 -9.76 14.11 3.14
N ASN A 114 -10.55 14.95 2.47
CA ASN A 114 -10.07 16.19 1.87
C ASN A 114 -10.16 17.35 2.87
N PHE A 115 -9.01 17.90 3.26
CA PHE A 115 -8.90 19.07 4.15
C PHE A 115 -8.80 20.41 3.39
N GLY A 116 -9.02 20.42 2.07
CA GLY A 116 -8.87 21.63 1.24
C GLY A 116 -9.83 22.76 1.62
N PRO A 117 -9.54 24.02 1.24
CA PRO A 117 -10.37 25.18 1.54
C PRO A 117 -11.77 25.17 0.89
N ASP A 118 -12.04 24.21 -0.01
CA ASP A 118 -13.29 24.07 -0.77
C ASP A 118 -14.25 23.00 -0.21
N VAL A 119 -14.10 22.62 1.06
CA VAL A 119 -15.16 21.98 1.87
C VAL A 119 -15.77 22.97 2.85
#